data_AF-A0A1H6JAW7-F1
#
_entry.id   AF-A0A1H6JAW7-F1
#
_cell.length_a   1.000
_cell.length_b   1.000
_cell.length_c   1.000
_cell.angle_alpha   90.00
_cell.angle_beta   90.00
_cell.angle_gamma   90.00
#
_symmetry.space_group_name_H-M   'P 1'
#
loop_
_entity.id
_entity.type
_entity.pdbx_description
1 polymer ?
#
loop_
_entity_poly.entity_id
_entity_poly.type
_entity_poly.pdbx_seq_one_letter_code
_entity_poly.pdbx_strand_id
1 'polypeptide(L)'
;MAIETLDALIESSGFSLLQTSKADFNAGRSVFRRYESLSLTDAVIVATMEREGIDHLYSFDDGFDGIPELTRLTTPDNPFE
;
A
#
# COMPACT_ATOMS: atom_id res chain seq x y z
N MET A 1 -1.08 9.27 21.62
CA MET A 1 -1.92 8.34 20.84
C MET A 1 -1.47 8.21 19.39
N ALA A 2 -1.46 9.23 18.53
CA ALA A 2 -0.99 9.07 17.14
C ALA A 2 0.55 9.14 16.98
N ILE A 3 1.16 10.14 17.62
CA ILE A 3 2.63 10.34 17.58
C ILE A 3 3.34 9.16 18.25
N GLU A 4 2.88 8.73 19.43
CA GLU A 4 3.42 7.56 20.13
C GLU A 4 3.32 6.27 19.30
N THR A 5 2.24 6.07 18.52
CA THR A 5 2.13 4.92 17.60
C THR A 5 3.14 5.02 16.45
N LEU A 6 3.35 6.22 15.90
CA LEU A 6 4.36 6.44 14.87
C LEU A 6 5.77 6.17 15.41
N ASP A 7 6.08 6.68 16.61
CA ASP A 7 7.37 6.47 17.26
C ASP A 7 7.62 4.97 17.49
N ALA A 8 6.61 4.24 17.99
CA ALA A 8 6.70 2.79 18.15
C ALA A 8 6.91 2.02 16.83
N LEU A 9 6.32 2.48 15.72
CA LEU A 9 6.56 1.89 14.39
C LEU A 9 7.98 2.16 13.88
N ILE A 10 8.51 3.35 14.13
CA ILE A 10 9.87 3.74 13.73
C ILE A 10 10.92 2.96 14.55
N GLU A 11 10.68 2.77 15.85
CA GLU A 11 11.60 2.08 16.76
C GLU A 11 11.53 0.55 16.65
N SER A 12 10.46 0.01 16.08
CA SER A 12 10.27 -1.44 15.92
C SER A 12 11.22 -2.04 14.88
N SER A 13 11.84 -3.17 15.22
CA SER A 13 12.61 -3.99 14.27
C SER A 13 11.75 -4.89 13.38
N GLY A 14 10.44 -4.96 13.65
CA GLY A 14 9.49 -5.79 12.90
C GLY A 14 8.89 -5.11 11.66
N PHE A 15 9.12 -3.80 11.47
CA PHE A 15 8.58 -3.04 10.36
C PHE A 15 9.69 -2.32 9.59
N SER A 16 9.46 -2.10 8.29
CA SER A 16 10.32 -1.28 7.44
C SER A 16 9.50 -0.16 6.83
N LEU A 17 9.96 1.08 7.03
CA LEU A 17 9.34 2.26 6.43
C LEU A 17 9.97 2.53 5.07
N LEU A 18 9.17 2.36 4.01
CA LEU A 18 9.59 2.65 2.65
C LEU A 18 9.18 4.07 2.26
N GLN A 19 10.15 4.86 1.81
CA GLN A 19 9.88 6.19 1.27
C GLN A 19 9.48 6.09 -0.20
N THR A 20 8.30 6.61 -0.53
CA THR A 20 7.84 6.75 -1.92
C THR A 20 8.77 7.66 -2.73
N SER A 21 9.22 7.16 -3.88
CA SER A 21 10.09 7.91 -4.78
C SER A 21 9.29 8.83 -5.71
N LYS A 22 9.97 9.79 -6.36
CA LYS A 22 9.35 10.59 -7.43
C LYS A 22 8.92 9.73 -8.62
N ALA A 23 9.59 8.60 -8.85
CA ALA A 23 9.21 7.65 -9.89
C ALA A 23 7.86 7.00 -9.57
N ASP A 24 7.67 6.58 -8.31
CA ASP A 24 6.40 6.02 -7.83
C ASP A 24 5.26 7.02 -7.97
N PHE A 25 5.50 8.29 -7.61
CA PHE A 25 4.49 9.33 -7.80
C PHE A 25 4.10 9.51 -9.28
N ASN A 26 5.09 9.50 -10.19
CA ASN A 26 4.81 9.62 -11.62
C ASN A 26 4.05 8.41 -12.18
N ALA A 27 4.43 7.20 -11.78
CA ALA A 27 3.76 5.96 -12.16
C ALA A 27 2.32 5.92 -11.59
N GLY A 28 2.15 6.31 -10.32
CA GLY A 28 0.86 6.37 -9.66
C GLY A 28 -0.15 7.29 -10.36
N ARG A 29 0.31 8.38 -11.02
CA ARG A 29 -0.59 9.20 -11.85
C ARG A 29 -1.16 8.41 -13.03
N SER A 30 -0.40 7.49 -13.62
CA SER A 30 -0.88 6.63 -14.70
C SER A 30 -1.86 5.58 -14.17
N VAL A 31 -1.55 4.98 -13.03
CA VAL A 31 -2.45 4.04 -12.32
C VAL A 31 -3.79 4.71 -11.96
N PHE A 32 -3.74 5.92 -11.39
CA PHE A 32 -4.94 6.70 -11.00
C PHE A 32 -5.89 6.98 -12.18
N ARG A 33 -5.34 7.17 -13.39
CA ARG A 33 -6.16 7.35 -14.60
C ARG A 33 -6.74 6.05 -15.14
N ARG A 34 -6.16 4.91 -14.78
CA ARG A 34 -6.58 3.58 -15.23
C ARG A 34 -7.68 3.00 -14.33
N TYR A 35 -7.62 3.27 -13.03
CA TYR A 35 -8.51 2.68 -12.03
C TYR A 35 -9.29 3.77 -11.29
N GLU A 36 -10.55 3.97 -11.66
CA GLU A 36 -11.42 5.00 -11.08
C GLU A 36 -11.76 4.75 -9.60
N SER A 37 -11.58 3.53 -9.10
CA SER A 37 -11.81 3.17 -7.69
C SER A 37 -10.74 3.71 -6.74
N LEU A 38 -9.57 4.08 -7.26
CA LEU A 38 -8.44 4.50 -6.43
C LEU A 38 -8.43 6.02 -6.23
N SER A 39 -8.08 6.45 -5.02
CA SER A 39 -7.57 7.81 -4.84
C SER A 39 -6.17 7.94 -5.48
N LEU A 40 -5.70 9.17 -5.68
CA LEU A 40 -4.32 9.37 -6.17
C LEU A 40 -3.29 8.78 -5.20
N THR A 41 -3.52 8.85 -3.88
CA THR A 41 -2.62 8.28 -2.88
C THR A 41 -2.56 6.76 -3.00
N ASP A 42 -3.72 6.11 -3.14
CA ASP A 42 -3.79 4.65 -3.30
C ASP A 42 -3.12 4.20 -4.59
N ALA A 43 -3.33 4.94 -5.68
CA ALA A 43 -2.65 4.67 -6.94
C ALA A 43 -1.11 4.79 -6.85
N VAL A 44 -0.60 5.68 -5.99
CA VAL A 44 0.85 5.78 -5.71
C VAL A 44 1.32 4.63 -4.83
N ILE A 45 0.50 4.12 -3.90
CA ILE A 45 0.76 2.90 -3.15
C ILE A 45 0.87 1.70 -4.11
N VAL A 46 -0.11 1.51 -5.01
CA VAL A 46 -0.10 0.46 -6.03
C VAL A 46 1.17 0.54 -6.88
N ALA A 47 1.52 1.71 -7.39
CA ALA A 47 2.75 1.88 -8.19
C ALA A 47 4.04 1.58 -7.41
N THR A 48 4.07 1.88 -6.11
CA THR A 48 5.20 1.54 -5.23
C THR A 48 5.28 0.03 -5.03
N MET A 49 4.14 -0.62 -4.77
CA MET A 49 4.03 -2.07 -4.60
C MET A 49 4.46 -2.82 -5.86
N GLU A 50 4.04 -2.39 -7.05
CA GLU A 50 4.48 -2.95 -8.33
C GLU A 50 6.00 -2.89 -8.49
N ARG A 51 6.63 -1.77 -8.12
CA ARG A 51 8.09 -1.60 -8.22
C ARG A 51 8.86 -2.48 -7.23
N GLU A 52 8.33 -2.65 -6.02
CA GLU A 52 8.93 -3.46 -4.96
C GLU A 52 8.58 -4.95 -5.07
N GLY A 53 7.69 -5.33 -6.01
CA GLY A 53 7.22 -6.71 -6.15
C GLY A 53 6.35 -7.18 -4.98
N ILE A 54 5.57 -6.28 -4.39
CA ILE A 54 4.65 -6.55 -3.29
C ILE A 54 3.25 -6.75 -3.88
N ASP A 55 2.61 -7.87 -3.53
CA ASP A 55 1.29 -8.28 -4.04
C ASP A 55 0.22 -8.39 -2.93
N HIS A 56 0.60 -8.22 -1.66
CA HIS A 56 -0.31 -8.29 -0.51
C HIS A 56 -0.35 -6.97 0.26
N LEU A 57 -1.54 -6.60 0.74
CA LEU A 57 -1.83 -5.29 1.30
C LEU A 57 -2.82 -5.41 2.45
N TYR A 58 -2.50 -4.82 3.59
CA TYR A 58 -3.48 -4.55 4.65
C TYR A 58 -4.09 -3.17 4.46
N SER A 59 -5.39 -3.11 4.18
CA SER A 59 -6.14 -1.85 4.08
C SER A 59 -7.60 -2.04 4.43
N PHE A 60 -8.18 -1.00 5.04
CA PHE A 60 -9.61 -0.89 5.27
C PHE A 60 -10.38 -0.38 4.05
N ASP A 61 -9.67 0.20 3.08
CA ASP A 61 -10.26 0.70 1.84
C ASP A 61 -10.45 -0.45 0.84
N ASP A 62 -11.69 -0.66 0.39
CA ASP A 62 -12.07 -1.67 -0.60
C ASP A 62 -11.78 -1.23 -2.03
N GLY A 63 -11.38 0.02 -2.27
CA GLY A 63 -10.99 0.52 -3.58
C GLY A 63 -9.86 -0.28 -4.24
N PHE A 64 -9.02 -0.93 -3.43
CA PHE A 64 -7.94 -1.82 -3.88
C PHE A 64 -8.43 -3.16 -4.43
N ASP A 65 -9.65 -3.60 -4.11
CA ASP A 65 -10.21 -4.87 -4.61
C ASP A 65 -10.42 -4.85 -6.14
N GLY A 66 -10.38 -3.66 -6.75
CA GLY A 66 -10.41 -3.48 -8.20
C GLY A 66 -9.07 -3.69 -8.92
N ILE A 67 -7.98 -4.01 -8.21
CA ILE A 67 -6.63 -4.16 -8.77
C ILE A 67 -6.28 -5.64 -8.87
N PRO A 68 -6.29 -6.24 -10.08
CA PRO A 68 -6.13 -7.69 -10.25
C PRO A 68 -4.82 -8.25 -9.72
N GLU A 69 -3.76 -7.44 -9.71
CA GLU A 69 -2.42 -7.83 -9.29
C GLU A 69 -2.22 -7.80 -7.77
N LEU A 70 -3.21 -7.31 -7.00
CA LEU A 70 -3.13 -7.17 -5.56
C LEU A 70 -4.12 -8.06 -4.82
N THR A 71 -3.70 -8.58 -3.67
CA THR A 71 -4.53 -9.29 -2.70
C THR A 71 -4.67 -8.45 -1.45
N ARG A 72 -5.87 -7.90 -1.22
CA ARG A 72 -6.18 -7.21 0.03
C ARG A 72 -6.46 -8.23 1.13
N LEU A 73 -5.68 -8.15 2.19
CA LEU A 73 -5.82 -8.98 3.38
C LEU A 73 -6.91 -8.38 4.27
N THR A 74 -8.02 -9.11 4.42
CA THR A 74 -9.21 -8.68 5.17
C THR A 74 -9.34 -9.34 6.53
N THR A 75 -8.42 -10.25 6.86
CA THR A 75 -8.36 -10.95 8.15
C THR A 75 -7.10 -10.55 8.91
N PRO A 76 -7.14 -10.53 10.25
CA PRO A 76 -5.93 -10.35 11.06
C PRO A 76 -5.01 -11.58 11.00
N ASP A 77 -5.55 -12.75 10.61
CA ASP A 77 -4.79 -13.98 10.44
C ASP A 77 -4.10 -14.02 9.08
N ASN A 78 -2.86 -14.50 9.05
CA ASN A 78 -2.14 -14.78 7.82
C ASN A 78 -2.86 -15.91 7.06
N PRO A 79 -3.43 -15.66 5.87
CA PRO A 79 -4.21 -16.68 5.15
C PRO A 79 -3.34 -17.80 4.55
N PHE A 80 -2.01 -17.72 4.71
CA PHE A 80 -1.04 -18.71 4.23
C PHE A 80 -0.31 -19.45 5.36
N GLU A 81 -0.72 -19.24 6.62
CA GLU A 81 -0.31 -20.03 7.79
C GLU A 81 -1.29 -21.17 8.11
#